data_AF-A0A239FVG8-F1
#
_entry.id   AF-A0A239FVG8-F1
#
_cell.length_a   1.000
_cell.length_b   1.000
_cell.length_c   1.000
_cell.angle_alpha   90.00
_cell.angle_beta   90.00
_cell.angle_gamma   90.00
#
_symmetry.space_group_name_H-M   'P 1'
#
loop_
_entity.id
_entity.type
_entity.pdbx_description
1 polymer ?
#
loop_
_entity_poly.entity_id
_entity_poly.type
_entity_poly.pdbx_seq_one_letter_code
_entity_poly.pdbx_strand_id
1 'polypeptide(L)' 'MDLKSKRKELQAVNGAVGLVLGLGGYIGQLYSASLATFLMFAVWIVGATVINLCTDPANKK' A
#
# COMPACT_ATOMS: atom_id res chain seq x y z
N MET A 1 1.56 -11.92 -17.15
CA MET A 1 0.49 -10.98 -16.77
C MET A 1 1.06 -9.58 -16.85
N ASP A 2 0.49 -8.68 -17.65
CA ASP A 2 1.00 -7.32 -17.79
C ASP A 2 0.64 -6.49 -16.54
N LEU A 3 1.57 -6.45 -15.57
CA LEU A 3 1.38 -5.74 -14.31
C LEU A 3 1.17 -4.23 -14.53
N LYS A 4 1.62 -3.68 -15.67
CA LYS A 4 1.41 -2.27 -16.03
C LYS A 4 -0.06 -1.96 -16.25
N SER A 5 -0.82 -2.88 -16.86
CA SER A 5 -2.27 -2.76 -17.03
C SER A 5 -3.03 -2.76 -15.68
N LYS A 6 -2.42 -3.28 -14.62
CA LYS A 6 -3.06 -3.45 -13.30
C LYS A 6 -2.59 -2.46 -12.24
N ARG A 7 -1.86 -1.40 -12.59
CA ARG A 7 -1.39 -0.37 -11.63
C ARG A 7 -2.50 0.14 -10.71
N LYS A 8 -3.69 0.41 -11.26
CA LYS A 8 -4.84 0.89 -10.48
C LYS A 8 -5.34 -0.15 -9.48
N GLU A 9 -5.45 -1.41 -9.90
CA GLU A 9 -5.84 -2.51 -9.02
C GLU A 9 -4.80 -2.74 -7.91
N LEU A 10 -3.50 -2.70 -8.26
CA LEU A 10 -2.40 -2.85 -7.30
C LEU A 10 -2.39 -1.73 -6.26
N GLN A 11 -2.59 -0.47 -6.68
CA GLN A 11 -2.69 0.66 -5.76
C GLN A 11 -3.92 0.54 -4.84
N ALA A 12 -5.04 0.04 -5.36
CA ALA A 12 -6.24 -0.21 -4.56
C ALA A 12 -6.00 -1.31 -3.51
N VAL A 13 -5.34 -2.41 -3.89
CA VAL A 13 -4.93 -3.46 -2.94
C VAL A 13 -3.99 -2.91 -1.89
N ASN A 14 -3.00 -2.10 -2.28
CA ASN A 14 -2.07 -1.48 -1.33
C ASN A 14 -2.78 -0.60 -0.31
N GLY A 15 -3.71 0.25 -0.77
CA GLY A 15 -4.52 1.08 0.12
C GLY A 15 -5.41 0.26 1.05
N ALA A 16 -6.01 -0.82 0.55
CA ALA A 16 -6.82 -1.73 1.36
C ALA A 16 -5.99 -2.41 2.47
N VAL A 17 -4.78 -2.87 2.16
CA VAL A 17 -3.88 -3.48 3.17
C VAL A 17 -3.50 -2.47 4.25
N GLY A 18 -3.14 -1.24 3.87
CA GLY A 18 -2.83 -0.17 4.82
C GLY A 18 -4.02 0.13 5.75
N LEU A 19 -5.24 0.20 5.20
CA LEU A 19 -6.46 0.41 5.97
C LEU A 19 -6.72 -0.73 6.96
N VAL A 20 -6.59 -1.99 6.52
CA VAL A 20 -6.80 -3.17 7.38
C VAL A 20 -5.84 -3.18 8.57
N LEU A 21 -4.57 -2.81 8.36
CA LEU A 21 -3.60 -2.68 9.46
C LEU A 21 -4.04 -1.58 10.44
N GLY A 22 -4.45 -0.42 9.93
CA GLY A 22 -5.02 0.64 10.76
C GLY A 22 -6.20 0.18 11.62
N LEU A 23 -7.18 -0.47 11.01
CA LEU A 23 -8.36 -0.98 11.71
C LEU A 23 -8.00 -2.06 12.73
N GLY A 24 -7.06 -2.95 12.40
CA GLY A 24 -6.55 -3.96 13.33
C GLY A 24 -5.92 -3.34 14.58
N GLY A 25 -5.22 -2.22 14.44
CA GLY A 25 -4.69 -1.46 15.57
C GLY A 25 -5.74 -0.67 16.35
N TYR A 26 -6.55 0.15 15.67
CA TYR A 26 -7.47 1.07 16.35
C TYR A 26 -8.74 0.39 16.88
N ILE A 27 -9.33 -0.53 16.12
CA ILE A 27 -10.55 -1.24 16.50
C ILE A 27 -10.20 -2.56 17.17
N GLY A 28 -9.30 -3.32 16.56
CA GLY A 28 -8.91 -4.64 17.05
C GLY A 28 -7.98 -4.62 18.28
N GLN A 29 -7.40 -3.47 18.62
CA GLN A 29 -6.44 -3.32 19.72
C GLN A 29 -5.26 -4.33 19.63
N LEU A 30 -4.93 -4.80 18.41
CA LEU A 30 -3.89 -5.81 18.19
C LEU A 30 -2.48 -5.30 18.54
N TYR A 31 -2.30 -3.98 18.51
CA TYR A 31 -1.08 -3.27 18.87
C TYR A 31 -1.39 -1.79 19.14
N SER A 32 -0.39 -1.03 19.58
CA SER A 32 -0.56 0.39 19.92
C SER A 32 -1.00 1.24 18.73
N ALA A 33 -1.77 2.30 19.01
CA ALA A 33 -2.24 3.25 18.00
C ALA A 33 -1.08 3.89 17.20
N SER A 34 0.06 4.14 17.85
CA SER A 34 1.26 4.66 17.19
C SER A 34 1.81 3.68 16.16
N LEU A 35 1.90 2.39 16.51
CA LEU A 35 2.37 1.36 15.58
C LEU A 35 1.38 1.17 14.42
N ALA A 36 0.08 1.23 14.69
CA ALA A 36 -0.96 1.17 13.66
C ALA A 36 -0.83 2.28 12.62
N THR A 37 -0.65 3.50 13.10
CA THR A 37 -0.46 4.68 12.25
C THR A 37 0.79 4.52 11.40
N PHE A 38 1.89 4.10 12.01
CA PHE A 38 3.15 3.87 11.31
C PHE A 38 3.00 2.81 10.21
N LEU A 39 2.40 1.66 10.52
CA LEU A 39 2.22 0.56 9.56
C LEU A 39 1.28 0.95 8.41
N MET A 40 0.17 1.64 8.69
CA MET A 40 -0.75 2.14 7.67
C MET A 40 -0.01 3.03 6.65
N PHE A 41 0.75 4.01 7.13
CA PHE A 41 1.51 4.92 6.26
C PHE A 41 2.69 4.23 5.58
N ALA A 42 3.40 3.34 6.28
CA ALA A 42 4.50 2.58 5.70
C ALA A 42 4.04 1.75 4.50
N VAL A 43 2.93 1.01 4.64
CA VAL A 43 2.35 0.24 3.53
C VAL A 43 1.89 1.16 2.41
N TRP A 44 1.22 2.27 2.73
CA TRP A 44 0.78 3.19 1.70
C TRP A 44 1.96 3.76 0.91
N ILE A 45 2.94 4.36 1.56
CA ILE A 45 4.05 5.07 0.92
C ILE A 45 4.99 4.09 0.21
N VAL A 46 5.47 3.06 0.91
CA VAL A 46 6.45 2.11 0.37
C VAL A 46 5.78 1.25 -0.69
N GLY A 47 4.59 0.73 -0.44
CA GLY A 47 3.86 -0.09 -1.40
C GLY A 47 3.48 0.69 -2.66
N ALA A 48 3.04 1.95 -2.54
CA ALA A 48 2.77 2.78 -3.72
C ALA A 48 4.03 3.05 -4.54
N THR A 49 5.18 3.26 -3.87
CA THR A 49 6.48 3.44 -4.52
C THR A 49 6.88 2.19 -5.29
N VAL A 50 6.80 1.02 -4.66
CA VAL A 50 7.12 -0.26 -5.29
C VAL A 50 6.22 -0.52 -6.50
N ILE A 51 4.91 -0.30 -6.35
CA ILE A 51 3.96 -0.46 -7.46
C ILE A 51 4.32 0.47 -8.60
N ASN A 52 4.64 1.74 -8.31
CA ASN A 52 5.02 2.70 -9.34
C ASN A 52 6.32 2.29 -10.05
N LEU A 53 7.35 1.85 -9.31
CA LEU A 53 8.60 1.36 -9.90
C LEU A 53 8.37 0.12 -10.78
N CYS A 54 7.50 -0.80 -10.37
CA CYS A 54 7.24 -2.03 -11.12
C CYS A 54 6.28 -1.84 -12.30
N THR A 55 5.49 -0.77 -12.31
CA THR A 55 4.45 -0.53 -13.33
C THR A 55 4.73 0.67 -14.22
N ASP A 56 5.73 1.49 -13.91
CA ASP A 56 6.13 2.57 -14.80
C ASP A 56 6.65 2.00 -16.14
N PRO A 57 6.23 2.56 -17.29
CA PRO A 57 6.72 2.14 -18.58
C PRO A 57 8.22 2.41 -18.66
N ALA A 58 8.98 1.41 -19.15
CA ALA A 58 10.45 1.41 -19.21
C ALA A 58 11.06 2.43 -20.20
N ASN A 59 10.28 3.39 -20.70
CA ASN A 59 10.77 4.42 -21.61
C ASN A 59 9.85 5.65 -21.50
N LYS A 60 10.31 6.66 -20.76
CA LYS A 60 10.05 8.05 -21.13
C LYS A 60 11.26 8.50 -21.97
N LYS A 61 11.23 8.19 -23.27
CA LYS A 61 12.06 8.85 -24.28
C LYS A 61 11.14 9.27 -25.42
#